data_AF-A0A1H9PDT7-F1
#
_entry.id   AF-A0A1H9PDT7-F1
#
_cell.length_a   1.000
_cell.length_b   1.000
_cell.length_c   1.000
_cell.angle_alpha   90.00
_cell.angle_beta   90.00
_cell.angle_gamma   90.00
#
_symmetry.space_group_name_H-M   'P 1'
#
loop_
_entity.id
_entity.type
_entity.pdbx_description
1 polymer ?
#
loop_
_entity_poly.entity_id
_entity_poly.type
_entity_poly.pdbx_seq_one_letter_code
_entity_poly.pdbx_strand_id
1 'polypeptide(L)'
;MIKQVLGLIGIAVFAVGCQSQEVNHEQSTSETEAVTQATDNDPETNFLIFFEDKLGYDANELSDKEYQQLLTTFEKVDQLNQDDPSQSLEALQLEATAYQSLREKGYQIPMMSLVDVAESFQKELSTQDYQLLLESAVKDESQMTDEEYATMIEQIDQIIKPFGLSATEILDKTGGEDLQLALYRVEAGQLVKENLDTIANTTPDDAIEEEDQAIWQTVSKLYPAEYLAMITRFEVATDGYDGSLAYVYSLNNKDFTLSVDNCDLYGENGELTEDAKWTLIHELGHIISMNESQMAQKQADESDYQVEEGTFAKESYLAVYYDEFWRNMNQKDEEDESQVTKRYEDNPDSFISEYAATNPVEDFAETFAAFVTKDKPSGTTILDQKIQFFYRYPKLEKIRQELRDNLNKLG
;
A
#
# COMPACT_ATOMS: atom_id res chain seq x y z
N MET A 1 -27.24 -36.19 -33.74
CA MET A 1 -27.37 -37.17 -32.65
C MET A 1 -25.96 -37.43 -32.14
N ILE A 2 -25.73 -37.32 -30.81
CA ILE A 2 -24.49 -37.60 -30.04
C ILE A 2 -23.52 -36.41 -29.95
N LYS A 3 -23.67 -35.54 -28.93
CA LYS A 3 -23.14 -35.54 -27.53
C LYS A 3 -21.85 -34.68 -27.46
N GLN A 4 -21.91 -33.45 -26.94
CA GLN A 4 -21.57 -33.09 -25.55
C GLN A 4 -20.30 -33.78 -25.02
N VAL A 5 -19.23 -33.00 -24.93
CA VAL A 5 -18.13 -33.20 -23.99
C VAL A 5 -17.93 -31.85 -23.31
N LEU A 6 -18.51 -31.73 -22.11
CA LEU A 6 -17.96 -30.85 -21.08
C LEU A 6 -16.62 -31.46 -20.67
N GLY A 7 -15.55 -30.68 -20.76
CA GLY A 7 -14.26 -30.99 -20.19
C GLY A 7 -13.89 -29.86 -19.24
N LEU A 8 -13.69 -30.23 -17.97
CA LEU A 8 -13.28 -29.36 -16.88
C LEU A 8 -12.12 -28.45 -17.31
N ILE A 9 -12.28 -27.14 -17.10
CA ILE A 9 -11.13 -26.25 -16.96
C ILE A 9 -10.67 -26.49 -15.52
N GLY A 10 -9.57 -27.24 -15.40
CA GLY A 10 -8.87 -27.42 -14.15
C GLY A 10 -8.29 -26.10 -13.70
N ILE A 11 -8.46 -25.83 -12.41
CA ILE A 11 -7.77 -24.81 -11.62
C ILE A 11 -6.28 -24.91 -11.96
N ALA A 12 -5.75 -23.88 -12.61
CA ALA A 12 -4.32 -23.72 -12.79
C ALA A 12 -3.78 -23.11 -11.49
N VAL A 13 -2.73 -23.73 -10.99
CA VAL A 13 -2.00 -23.36 -9.79
C VAL A 13 -1.38 -21.98 -10.02
N PHE A 14 -1.86 -21.00 -9.25
CA PHE A 14 -1.26 -19.67 -9.11
C PHE A 14 -0.12 -19.78 -8.10
N ALA A 15 1.03 -19.19 -8.40
CA ALA A 15 1.80 -18.42 -7.43
C ALA A 15 3.18 -18.08 -7.99
N VAL A 16 3.41 -16.79 -8.22
CA VAL A 16 4.71 -16.15 -8.02
C VAL A 16 4.38 -14.83 -7.31
N GLY A 17 4.50 -14.85 -5.97
CA GLY A 17 3.87 -13.91 -5.03
C GLY A 17 2.99 -14.69 -4.06
N CYS A 18 3.20 -14.53 -2.74
CA CYS A 18 2.52 -15.19 -1.62
C CYS A 18 1.85 -16.54 -1.96
N GLN A 19 2.62 -17.63 -1.94
CA GLN A 19 2.04 -18.96 -2.10
C GLN A 19 1.09 -19.23 -0.93
N SER A 20 -0.14 -19.65 -1.20
CA SER A 20 -1.03 -20.21 -0.18
C SER A 20 -0.37 -21.44 0.44
N GLN A 21 0.50 -21.25 1.43
CA GLN A 21 1.05 -22.34 2.21
C GLN A 21 -0.07 -22.89 3.09
N GLU A 22 -0.17 -24.22 3.18
CA GLU A 22 -0.88 -24.88 4.28
C GLU A 22 -0.14 -24.59 5.59
N VAL A 23 -0.14 -23.34 6.05
CA VAL A 23 0.35 -23.01 7.38
C VAL A 23 -0.74 -23.44 8.35
N ASN A 24 -0.46 -24.48 9.13
CA ASN A 24 -1.25 -24.80 10.31
C ASN A 24 -1.09 -23.68 11.35
N HIS A 25 -1.73 -22.53 11.12
CA HIS A 25 -2.09 -21.66 12.22
C HIS A 25 -3.33 -22.25 12.88
N GLU A 26 -3.11 -22.85 14.06
CA GLU A 26 -4.22 -23.21 14.95
C GLU A 26 -5.13 -21.98 15.10
N GLN A 27 -6.40 -22.15 14.73
CA GLN A 27 -7.44 -21.15 14.92
C GLN A 27 -7.42 -20.61 16.36
N SER A 28 -6.91 -19.39 16.53
CA SER A 28 -7.19 -18.59 17.72
C SER A 28 -8.45 -17.78 17.45
N THR A 29 -9.57 -18.28 17.95
CA THR A 29 -10.84 -17.58 17.92
C THR A 29 -10.84 -16.40 18.90
N SER A 30 -11.21 -15.22 18.38
CA SER A 30 -11.79 -14.08 19.09
C SER A 30 -11.10 -13.64 20.40
N GLU A 31 -10.22 -12.67 20.30
CA GLU A 31 -10.13 -11.55 21.22
C GLU A 31 -9.24 -10.50 20.53
N THR A 32 -9.83 -9.35 20.19
CA THR A 32 -9.11 -8.10 19.90
C THR A 32 -8.37 -7.71 21.17
N GLU A 33 -7.21 -8.31 21.38
CA GLU A 33 -6.17 -7.80 22.23
C GLU A 33 -5.18 -7.10 21.32
N ALA A 34 -4.80 -5.88 21.70
CA ALA A 34 -3.73 -5.11 21.10
C ALA A 34 -2.59 -6.05 20.69
N VAL A 35 -2.33 -6.14 19.39
CA VAL A 35 -1.07 -6.64 18.88
C VAL A 35 -0.06 -5.62 19.35
N THR A 36 0.42 -5.80 20.57
CA THR A 36 1.71 -5.26 20.96
C THR A 36 2.67 -5.70 19.87
N GLN A 37 3.22 -4.73 19.13
CA GLN A 37 4.39 -4.89 18.28
C GLN A 37 5.42 -5.74 19.03
N ALA A 38 5.40 -7.04 18.76
CA ALA A 38 6.48 -7.91 19.13
C ALA A 38 7.55 -7.62 18.09
N THR A 39 8.45 -6.71 18.41
CA THR A 39 9.75 -6.60 17.75
C THR A 39 10.52 -7.90 18.00
N ASP A 40 10.14 -8.99 17.36
CA ASP A 40 11.05 -10.12 17.17
C ASP A 40 11.98 -9.71 16.03
N ASN A 41 12.96 -8.85 16.39
CA ASN A 41 14.12 -8.49 15.59
C ASN A 41 15.05 -9.72 15.46
N ASP A 42 14.50 -10.83 14.98
CA ASP A 42 15.25 -12.03 14.65
C ASP A 42 15.60 -12.00 13.15
N PRO A 43 16.90 -11.94 12.80
CA PRO A 43 17.31 -11.80 11.41
C PRO A 43 16.89 -12.96 10.49
N GLU A 44 16.68 -14.16 11.05
CA GLU A 44 16.13 -15.29 10.30
C GLU A 44 14.68 -15.03 9.92
N THR A 45 13.88 -14.57 10.88
CA THR A 45 12.49 -14.15 10.64
C THR A 45 12.40 -13.03 9.61
N ASN A 46 13.24 -11.98 9.74
CA ASN A 46 13.30 -10.88 8.76
C ASN A 46 13.65 -11.36 7.35
N PHE A 47 14.61 -12.28 7.22
CA PHE A 47 14.98 -12.87 5.94
C PHE A 47 13.84 -13.70 5.34
N LEU A 48 13.15 -14.51 6.14
CA LEU A 48 12.04 -15.34 5.68
C LEU A 48 10.84 -14.49 5.27
N ILE A 49 10.49 -13.45 6.04
CA ILE A 49 9.44 -12.48 5.63
C ILE A 49 9.81 -11.86 4.28
N PHE A 50 11.05 -11.40 4.12
CA PHE A 50 11.47 -10.81 2.85
C PHE A 50 11.44 -11.82 1.68
N PHE A 51 11.96 -13.03 1.89
CA PHE A 51 12.22 -13.97 0.80
C PHE A 51 11.02 -14.86 0.48
N GLU A 52 10.33 -15.35 1.51
CA GLU A 52 9.18 -16.25 1.38
C GLU A 52 7.87 -15.48 1.26
N ASP A 53 7.62 -14.54 2.16
CA ASP A 53 6.32 -13.85 2.18
C ASP A 53 6.27 -12.79 1.08
N LYS A 54 7.13 -11.76 1.16
CA LYS A 54 7.10 -10.62 0.22
C LYS A 54 7.44 -11.02 -1.21
N LEU A 55 8.48 -11.83 -1.40
CA LEU A 55 8.92 -12.24 -2.74
C LEU A 55 8.24 -13.53 -3.25
N GLY A 56 7.59 -14.31 -2.38
CA GLY A 56 6.91 -15.54 -2.78
C GLY A 56 7.84 -16.71 -3.14
N TYR A 57 9.11 -16.70 -2.74
CA TYR A 57 10.08 -17.76 -3.05
C TYR A 57 10.23 -18.76 -1.89
N ASP A 58 10.39 -20.05 -2.20
CA ASP A 58 10.66 -21.05 -1.15
C ASP A 58 12.15 -21.05 -0.78
N ALA A 59 12.49 -20.71 0.47
CA ALA A 59 13.89 -20.68 0.92
C ALA A 59 14.56 -22.06 0.88
N ASN A 60 13.78 -23.15 0.85
CA ASN A 60 14.31 -24.52 0.67
C ASN A 60 14.86 -24.77 -0.74
N GLU A 61 14.57 -23.90 -1.71
CA GLU A 61 15.19 -23.95 -3.04
C GLU A 61 16.62 -23.40 -3.06
N LEU A 62 17.00 -22.63 -2.03
CA LEU A 62 18.39 -22.18 -1.84
C LEU A 62 19.25 -23.35 -1.36
N SER A 63 20.52 -23.41 -1.80
CA SER A 63 21.46 -24.33 -1.17
C SER A 63 21.78 -23.88 0.26
N ASP A 64 22.12 -24.81 1.16
CA ASP A 64 22.52 -24.51 2.54
C ASP A 64 23.54 -23.37 2.63
N LYS A 65 24.49 -23.33 1.69
CA LYS A 65 25.53 -22.30 1.65
C LYS A 65 24.95 -20.92 1.33
N GLU A 66 24.00 -20.85 0.41
CA GLU A 66 23.36 -19.60 -0.03
C GLU A 66 22.44 -19.07 1.06
N TYR A 67 21.60 -19.92 1.62
CA TYR A 67 20.74 -19.57 2.75
C TYR A 67 21.57 -18.97 3.89
N GLN A 68 22.64 -19.65 4.30
CA GLN A 68 23.50 -19.17 5.39
C GLN A 68 24.24 -17.87 5.03
N GLN A 69 24.62 -17.67 3.77
CA GLN A 69 25.26 -16.43 3.33
C GLN A 69 24.28 -15.25 3.35
N LEU A 70 23.05 -15.45 2.90
CA LEU A 70 22.00 -14.43 2.94
C LEU A 70 21.62 -14.10 4.39
N LEU A 71 21.39 -15.12 5.22
CA LEU A 71 21.10 -14.95 6.63
C LEU A 71 22.20 -14.13 7.36
N THR A 72 23.47 -14.48 7.16
CA THR A 72 24.59 -13.70 7.73
C THR A 72 24.61 -12.25 7.22
N THR A 73 24.12 -12.00 6.01
CA THR A 73 24.05 -10.65 5.44
C THR A 73 22.94 -9.84 6.12
N PHE A 74 21.73 -10.41 6.25
CA PHE A 74 20.61 -9.80 6.96
C PHE A 74 20.92 -9.55 8.44
N GLU A 75 21.54 -10.51 9.14
CA GLU A 75 22.03 -10.34 10.52
C GLU A 75 22.95 -9.11 10.66
N LYS A 76 23.84 -8.91 9.69
CA LYS A 76 24.77 -7.79 9.71
C LYS A 76 24.09 -6.46 9.40
N VAL A 77 23.13 -6.46 8.48
CA VAL A 77 22.31 -5.29 8.15
C VAL A 77 21.50 -4.85 9.37
N ASP A 78 20.81 -5.78 10.02
CA ASP A 78 20.03 -5.52 11.25
C ASP A 78 20.91 -4.95 12.36
N GLN A 79 22.12 -5.49 12.53
CA GLN A 79 23.07 -4.97 13.50
C GLN A 79 23.48 -3.52 13.18
N LEU A 80 23.76 -3.21 11.91
CA LEU A 80 24.15 -1.86 11.49
C LEU A 80 23.01 -0.86 11.69
N ASN A 81 21.77 -1.24 11.36
CA ASN A 81 20.59 -0.40 11.51
C ASN A 81 20.20 -0.18 12.99
N GLN A 82 20.50 -1.13 13.89
CA GLN A 82 20.34 -0.93 15.34
C GLN A 82 21.33 0.10 15.91
N ASP A 83 22.57 0.10 15.40
CA ASP A 83 23.63 1.00 15.88
C ASP A 83 23.45 2.44 15.35
N ASP A 84 22.89 2.59 14.14
CA ASP A 84 22.53 3.86 13.53
C ASP A 84 21.17 3.70 12.80
N PRO A 85 20.07 4.22 13.37
CA PRO A 85 18.74 4.12 12.75
C PRO A 85 18.63 4.83 11.40
N SER A 86 19.58 5.72 11.07
CA SER A 86 19.70 6.21 9.70
C SER A 86 20.40 5.14 8.86
N GLN A 87 19.72 4.63 7.82
CA GLN A 87 20.25 3.54 6.97
C GLN A 87 21.70 3.81 6.57
N SER A 88 22.62 3.01 7.13
CA SER A 88 24.03 3.22 6.87
C SER A 88 24.37 2.81 5.43
N LEU A 89 25.27 3.56 4.78
CA LEU A 89 25.75 3.20 3.43
C LEU A 89 26.29 1.76 3.37
N GLU A 90 26.90 1.28 4.47
CA GLU A 90 27.40 -0.09 4.57
C GLU A 90 26.26 -1.11 4.55
N ALA A 91 25.15 -0.85 5.24
CA ALA A 91 23.97 -1.72 5.23
C ALA A 91 23.38 -1.81 3.81
N LEU A 92 23.15 -0.66 3.17
CA LEU A 92 22.62 -0.61 1.80
C LEU A 92 23.51 -1.34 0.78
N GLN A 93 24.83 -1.30 0.95
CA GLN A 93 25.78 -2.03 0.08
C GLN A 93 25.72 -3.54 0.28
N LEU A 94 25.52 -4.00 1.52
CA LEU A 94 25.33 -5.41 1.83
C LEU A 94 24.04 -5.95 1.22
N GLU A 95 22.94 -5.21 1.38
CA GLU A 95 21.64 -5.52 0.77
C GLU A 95 21.74 -5.57 -0.76
N ALA A 96 22.28 -4.52 -1.38
CA ALA A 96 22.51 -4.47 -2.83
C ALA A 96 23.29 -5.70 -3.35
N THR A 97 24.33 -6.12 -2.62
CA THR A 97 25.10 -7.32 -2.97
C THR A 97 24.26 -8.59 -2.87
N ALA A 98 23.43 -8.71 -1.84
CA ALA A 98 22.53 -9.85 -1.66
C ALA A 98 21.49 -9.92 -2.79
N TYR A 99 20.80 -8.81 -3.06
CA TYR A 99 19.78 -8.73 -4.12
C TYR A 99 20.37 -8.97 -5.51
N GLN A 100 21.55 -8.41 -5.80
CA GLN A 100 22.27 -8.69 -7.04
C GLN A 100 22.58 -10.18 -7.20
N SER A 101 23.04 -10.84 -6.13
CA SER A 101 23.36 -12.28 -6.16
C SER A 101 22.14 -13.16 -6.42
N LEU A 102 20.98 -12.75 -5.91
CA LEU A 102 19.70 -13.41 -6.15
C LEU A 102 19.22 -13.17 -7.59
N ARG A 103 19.30 -11.92 -8.09
CA ARG A 103 18.97 -11.61 -9.48
C ARG A 103 19.83 -12.37 -10.49
N GLU A 104 21.13 -12.55 -10.22
CA GLU A 104 22.03 -13.36 -11.07
C GLU A 104 21.62 -14.85 -11.16
N LYS A 105 20.84 -15.34 -10.19
CA LYS A 105 20.28 -16.69 -10.16
C LYS A 105 18.92 -16.82 -10.82
N GLY A 106 18.31 -15.70 -11.19
CA GLY A 106 17.01 -15.65 -11.86
C GLY A 106 15.84 -15.30 -10.93
N TYR A 107 16.09 -14.98 -9.65
CA TYR A 107 15.05 -14.41 -8.80
C TYR A 107 14.69 -13.01 -9.30
N GLN A 108 13.41 -12.75 -9.48
CA GLN A 108 12.88 -11.45 -9.83
C GLN A 108 12.76 -10.63 -8.55
N ILE A 109 13.72 -9.73 -8.33
CA ILE A 109 13.75 -8.80 -7.20
C ILE A 109 13.84 -7.40 -7.80
N PRO A 110 12.97 -6.45 -7.41
CA PRO A 110 13.09 -5.08 -7.87
C PRO A 110 14.40 -4.44 -7.38
N MET A 111 14.72 -3.28 -7.92
CA MET A 111 15.80 -2.42 -7.44
C MET A 111 15.32 -1.78 -6.15
N MET A 112 16.05 -2.04 -5.06
CA MET A 112 15.58 -1.71 -3.71
C MET A 112 16.07 -0.35 -3.20
N SER A 113 17.14 0.19 -3.80
CA SER A 113 17.71 1.48 -3.39
C SER A 113 18.60 2.06 -4.49
N LEU A 114 18.99 3.33 -4.34
CA LEU A 114 19.98 3.95 -5.23
C LEU A 114 21.35 3.26 -5.16
N VAL A 115 21.70 2.66 -4.02
CA VAL A 115 22.91 1.83 -3.89
C VAL A 115 22.76 0.55 -4.71
N ASP A 116 21.59 -0.09 -4.67
CA ASP A 116 21.30 -1.28 -5.46
C ASP A 116 21.42 -1.01 -6.97
N VAL A 117 20.92 0.14 -7.42
CA VAL A 117 21.12 0.63 -8.79
C VAL A 117 22.60 0.87 -9.09
N ALA A 118 23.32 1.57 -8.21
CA ALA A 118 24.73 1.89 -8.42
C ALA A 118 25.59 0.63 -8.56
N GLU A 119 25.36 -0.40 -7.74
CA GLU A 119 26.07 -1.67 -7.81
C GLU A 119 25.65 -2.52 -9.03
N SER A 120 24.36 -2.53 -9.37
CA SER A 120 23.85 -3.29 -10.51
C SER A 120 24.31 -2.75 -11.87
N PHE A 121 24.51 -1.43 -12.00
CA PHE A 121 24.93 -0.75 -13.23
C PHE A 121 26.36 -0.17 -13.15
N GLN A 122 27.19 -0.69 -12.24
CA GLN A 122 28.52 -0.16 -11.96
C GLN A 122 29.43 -0.05 -13.22
N LYS A 123 29.25 -0.94 -14.21
CA LYS A 123 30.07 -0.94 -15.44
C LYS A 123 29.62 0.10 -16.46
N GLU A 124 28.35 0.49 -16.39
CA GLU A 124 27.68 1.45 -17.26
C GLU A 124 27.80 2.88 -16.74
N LEU A 125 27.95 3.05 -15.43
CA LEU A 125 28.06 4.33 -14.74
C LEU A 125 29.46 4.94 -14.83
N SER A 126 29.53 6.27 -14.92
CA SER A 126 30.79 6.97 -14.67
C SER A 126 31.13 6.95 -13.18
N THR A 127 32.41 7.16 -12.82
CA THR A 127 32.80 7.27 -11.40
C THR A 127 32.06 8.40 -10.69
N GLN A 128 31.72 9.49 -11.40
CA GLN A 128 30.98 10.61 -10.82
C GLN A 128 29.52 10.22 -10.55
N ASP A 129 28.87 9.57 -11.52
CA ASP A 129 27.47 9.16 -11.38
C ASP A 129 27.29 8.11 -10.30
N TYR A 130 28.19 7.11 -10.26
CA TYR A 130 28.22 6.10 -9.19
C TYR A 130 28.32 6.74 -7.81
N GLN A 131 29.23 7.70 -7.60
CA GLN A 131 29.35 8.39 -6.31
C GLN A 131 28.13 9.24 -5.98
N LEU A 132 27.52 9.91 -6.97
CA LEU A 132 26.32 10.71 -6.76
C LEU A 132 25.15 9.85 -6.26
N LEU A 133 24.97 8.66 -6.83
CA LEU A 133 23.93 7.72 -6.39
C LEU A 133 24.16 7.27 -4.94
N LEU A 134 25.39 6.87 -4.59
CA LEU A 134 25.73 6.46 -3.22
C LEU A 134 25.52 7.60 -2.20
N GLU A 135 25.98 8.80 -2.54
CA GLU A 135 25.81 9.98 -1.67
C GLU A 135 24.35 10.37 -1.51
N SER A 136 23.53 10.20 -2.55
CA SER A 136 22.11 10.56 -2.49
C SER A 136 21.28 9.52 -1.74
N ALA A 137 21.69 8.25 -1.73
CA ALA A 137 20.98 7.17 -1.04
C ALA A 137 20.92 7.34 0.49
N VAL A 138 21.86 8.10 1.08
CA VAL A 138 21.99 8.28 2.53
C VAL A 138 21.74 9.73 2.98
N LYS A 139 21.15 10.55 2.11
CA LYS A 139 20.78 11.92 2.48
C LYS A 139 19.47 11.90 3.24
N ASP A 140 19.47 12.58 4.37
CA ASP A 140 18.26 12.82 5.17
C ASP A 140 17.39 13.89 4.47
N GLU A 141 16.27 13.43 3.91
CA GLU A 141 15.28 14.29 3.24
C GLU A 141 14.74 15.38 4.16
N SER A 142 14.60 15.11 5.47
CA SER A 142 14.07 16.09 6.44
C SER A 142 14.94 17.34 6.58
N GLN A 143 16.20 17.26 6.11
CA GLN A 143 17.16 18.37 6.13
C GLN A 143 17.20 19.15 4.81
N MET A 144 16.38 18.77 3.83
CA MET A 144 16.32 19.39 2.51
C MET A 144 15.15 20.36 2.40
N THR A 145 15.35 21.40 1.59
CA THR A 145 14.22 22.17 1.04
C THR A 145 13.61 21.46 -0.17
N ASP A 146 12.34 21.73 -0.48
CA ASP A 146 11.66 21.19 -1.67
C ASP A 146 12.46 21.42 -2.97
N GLU A 147 13.14 22.58 -3.09
CA GLU A 147 13.97 22.91 -4.24
C GLU A 147 15.25 22.05 -4.32
N GLU A 148 15.89 21.78 -3.17
CA GLU A 148 17.05 20.90 -3.08
C GLU A 148 16.68 19.45 -3.40
N TYR A 149 15.56 18.98 -2.85
CA TYR A 149 15.03 17.64 -3.11
C TYR A 149 14.69 17.47 -4.60
N ALA A 150 13.92 18.39 -5.18
CA ALA A 150 13.59 18.35 -6.61
C ALA A 150 14.84 18.37 -7.51
N THR A 151 15.86 19.14 -7.13
CA THR A 151 17.15 19.16 -7.86
C THR A 151 17.87 17.82 -7.77
N MET A 152 17.87 17.18 -6.60
CA MET A 152 18.45 15.86 -6.40
C MET A 152 17.74 14.81 -7.27
N ILE A 153 16.41 14.80 -7.27
CA ILE A 153 15.59 13.93 -8.12
C ILE A 153 15.96 14.09 -9.59
N GLU A 154 16.04 15.33 -10.10
CA GLU A 154 16.39 15.58 -11.50
C GLU A 154 17.80 15.06 -11.84
N GLN A 155 18.77 15.24 -10.94
CA GLN A 155 20.14 14.74 -11.12
C GLN A 155 20.21 13.22 -11.16
N ILE A 156 19.51 12.54 -10.26
CA ILE A 156 19.43 11.08 -10.23
C ILE A 156 18.76 10.57 -11.51
N ASP A 157 17.62 11.17 -11.90
CA ASP A 157 16.88 10.79 -13.11
C ASP A 157 17.73 10.90 -14.38
N GLN A 158 18.61 11.90 -14.48
CA GLN A 158 19.53 12.03 -15.61
C GLN A 158 20.48 10.83 -15.74
N ILE A 159 20.79 10.17 -14.61
CA ILE A 159 21.67 9.00 -14.55
C ILE A 159 20.88 7.72 -14.82
N ILE A 160 19.69 7.57 -14.22
CA ILE A 160 19.03 6.26 -14.13
C ILE A 160 17.89 6.03 -15.13
N LYS A 161 17.28 7.09 -15.68
CA LYS A 161 16.28 6.97 -16.76
C LYS A 161 16.76 6.19 -17.98
N PRO A 162 18.03 6.27 -18.42
CA PRO A 162 18.55 5.43 -19.50
C PRO A 162 18.47 3.92 -19.21
N PHE A 163 18.43 3.51 -17.94
CA PHE A 163 18.22 2.13 -17.51
C PHE A 163 16.74 1.76 -17.35
N GLY A 164 15.83 2.71 -17.59
CA GLY A 164 14.39 2.52 -17.44
C GLY A 164 13.88 2.69 -16.00
N LEU A 165 14.63 3.39 -15.15
CA LEU A 165 14.31 3.59 -13.73
C LEU A 165 13.88 5.04 -13.45
N SER A 166 13.16 5.27 -12.34
CA SER A 166 12.81 6.61 -11.84
C SER A 166 13.39 6.87 -10.46
N ALA A 167 13.90 8.09 -10.26
CA ALA A 167 14.46 8.52 -8.98
C ALA A 167 13.40 8.55 -7.88
N THR A 168 12.23 9.10 -8.20
CA THR A 168 11.09 9.18 -7.28
C THR A 168 10.64 7.78 -6.86
N GLU A 169 10.44 6.86 -7.80
CA GLU A 169 9.99 5.50 -7.49
C GLU A 169 10.98 4.75 -6.57
N ILE A 170 12.29 4.89 -6.81
CA ILE A 170 13.28 4.23 -5.94
C ILE A 170 13.34 4.88 -4.56
N LEU A 171 13.32 6.21 -4.49
CA LEU A 171 13.41 6.93 -3.22
C LEU A 171 12.14 6.73 -2.37
N ASP A 172 10.96 6.69 -2.98
CA ASP A 172 9.70 6.41 -2.30
C ASP A 172 9.65 4.98 -1.72
N LYS A 173 10.35 4.02 -2.34
CA LYS A 173 10.53 2.65 -1.79
C LYS A 173 11.50 2.60 -0.62
N THR A 174 12.43 3.55 -0.54
CA THR A 174 13.54 3.47 0.40
C THR A 174 13.07 3.90 1.79
N GLY A 175 12.65 2.94 2.62
CA GLY A 175 12.26 3.19 4.01
C GLY A 175 10.80 2.83 4.38
N GLY A 176 10.00 2.36 3.41
CA GLY A 176 8.69 1.75 3.68
C GLY A 176 8.81 0.29 4.11
N GLU A 177 7.84 -0.21 4.89
CA GLU A 177 7.71 -1.63 5.19
C GLU A 177 7.24 -2.41 3.94
N ASP A 178 6.49 -1.76 3.05
CA ASP A 178 5.90 -2.37 1.86
C ASP A 178 6.92 -2.49 0.71
N LEU A 179 7.01 -3.69 0.14
CA LEU A 179 7.74 -3.96 -1.09
C LEU A 179 6.84 -3.68 -2.30
N GLN A 180 7.11 -2.60 -3.03
CA GLN A 180 6.44 -2.34 -4.31
C GLN A 180 6.88 -3.37 -5.38
N LEU A 181 5.96 -4.27 -5.75
CA LEU A 181 6.17 -5.33 -6.74
C LEU A 181 5.94 -4.84 -8.17
N ALA A 182 4.92 -4.00 -8.38
CA ALA A 182 4.56 -3.49 -9.70
C ALA A 182 3.82 -2.14 -9.64
N LEU A 183 4.03 -1.29 -10.65
CA LEU A 183 3.30 -0.04 -10.84
C LEU A 183 2.77 0.04 -12.27
N TYR A 184 1.55 0.51 -12.41
CA TYR A 184 0.81 0.56 -13.66
C TYR A 184 0.18 1.93 -13.87
N ARG A 185 0.19 2.44 -15.10
CA ARG A 185 -0.79 3.46 -15.53
C ARG A 185 -2.09 2.77 -15.84
N VAL A 186 -3.18 3.44 -15.49
CA VAL A 186 -4.52 3.02 -15.89
C VAL A 186 -4.95 3.82 -17.12
N GLU A 187 -4.85 3.20 -18.29
CA GLU A 187 -5.23 3.82 -19.55
C GLU A 187 -6.53 3.19 -20.06
N ALA A 188 -7.60 3.99 -20.11
CA ALA A 188 -8.95 3.54 -20.51
C ALA A 188 -9.44 2.29 -19.75
N GLY A 189 -9.10 2.20 -18.44
CA GLY A 189 -9.48 1.09 -17.56
C GLY A 189 -8.64 -0.18 -17.75
N GLN A 190 -7.52 -0.10 -18.46
CA GLN A 190 -6.56 -1.20 -18.63
C GLN A 190 -5.23 -0.79 -18.00
N LEU A 191 -4.57 -1.76 -17.36
CA LEU A 191 -3.24 -1.54 -16.83
C LEU A 191 -2.22 -1.51 -17.97
N VAL A 192 -1.36 -0.50 -17.95
CA VAL A 192 -0.17 -0.37 -18.79
C VAL A 192 1.00 -0.27 -17.84
N LYS A 193 1.84 -1.31 -17.82
CA LYS A 193 2.98 -1.39 -16.89
C LYS A 193 3.86 -0.15 -17.03
N GLU A 194 4.00 0.60 -15.93
CA GLU A 194 5.11 1.54 -15.79
C GLU A 194 6.30 0.66 -15.44
N ASN A 195 7.36 0.68 -16.26
CA ASN A 195 8.51 -0.17 -16.02
C ASN A 195 9.15 0.25 -14.69
N LEU A 196 8.87 -0.49 -13.63
CA LEU A 196 9.72 -0.57 -12.47
C LEU A 196 10.79 -1.62 -12.74
N ASP A 197 12.05 -1.21 -12.59
CA ASP A 197 13.05 -1.93 -11.80
C ASP A 197 13.41 -3.39 -12.09
N THR A 198 12.87 -4.01 -13.13
CA THR A 198 13.43 -5.25 -13.67
C THR A 198 14.43 -4.88 -14.76
N ILE A 199 15.67 -5.35 -14.62
CA ILE A 199 16.70 -5.22 -15.65
C ILE A 199 16.03 -5.53 -16.99
N ALA A 200 16.13 -4.63 -17.97
CA ALA A 200 15.43 -4.66 -19.27
C ALA A 200 15.59 -5.96 -20.11
N ASN A 201 16.24 -6.99 -19.57
CA ASN A 201 16.47 -8.31 -20.15
C ASN A 201 15.69 -9.45 -19.48
N THR A 202 14.97 -9.23 -18.38
CA THR A 202 14.00 -10.23 -17.90
C THR A 202 12.66 -9.94 -18.55
N THR A 203 12.20 -10.89 -19.38
CA THR A 203 10.79 -10.86 -19.83
C THR A 203 9.95 -10.94 -18.55
N PRO A 204 8.97 -10.06 -18.33
CA PRO A 204 8.02 -10.22 -17.23
C PRO A 204 7.50 -11.66 -17.24
N ASP A 205 7.39 -12.30 -16.08
CA ASP A 205 6.68 -13.56 -16.03
C ASP A 205 5.21 -13.28 -16.40
N ASP A 206 4.74 -13.89 -17.49
CA ASP A 206 3.36 -13.71 -17.96
C ASP A 206 2.36 -14.04 -16.82
N ALA A 207 2.72 -14.92 -15.87
CA ALA A 207 1.89 -15.28 -14.73
C ALA A 207 1.72 -14.13 -13.70
N ILE A 208 2.79 -13.37 -13.41
CA ILE A 208 2.72 -12.22 -12.47
C ILE A 208 1.85 -11.13 -13.08
N GLU A 209 2.03 -10.85 -14.38
CA GLU A 209 1.19 -9.86 -15.05
C GLU A 209 -0.28 -10.31 -15.10
N GLU A 210 -0.57 -11.61 -15.26
CA GLU A 210 -1.94 -12.14 -15.17
C GLU A 210 -2.56 -11.95 -13.77
N GLU A 211 -1.76 -12.08 -12.71
CA GLU A 211 -2.19 -11.90 -11.32
C GLU A 211 -2.52 -10.44 -11.00
N ASP A 212 -1.61 -9.51 -11.32
CA ASP A 212 -1.82 -8.07 -11.14
C ASP A 212 -3.08 -7.60 -11.88
N GLN A 213 -3.31 -8.15 -13.08
CA GLN A 213 -4.53 -7.89 -13.85
C GLN A 213 -5.77 -8.46 -13.14
N ALA A 214 -5.69 -9.64 -12.52
CA ALA A 214 -6.80 -10.22 -11.78
C ALA A 214 -7.18 -9.36 -10.56
N ILE A 215 -6.18 -8.86 -9.80
CA ILE A 215 -6.38 -7.91 -8.71
C ILE A 215 -7.08 -6.64 -9.22
N TRP A 216 -6.56 -6.04 -10.29
CA TRP A 216 -7.18 -4.86 -10.89
C TRP A 216 -8.61 -5.13 -11.39
N GLN A 217 -8.89 -6.31 -11.94
CA GLN A 217 -10.25 -6.68 -12.33
C GLN A 217 -11.20 -6.77 -11.13
N THR A 218 -10.71 -7.19 -9.97
CA THR A 218 -11.49 -7.20 -8.72
C THR A 218 -11.84 -5.78 -8.29
N VAL A 219 -10.86 -4.89 -8.19
CA VAL A 219 -11.07 -3.45 -7.90
C VAL A 219 -12.03 -2.82 -8.92
N SER A 220 -11.80 -3.06 -10.21
CA SER A 220 -12.60 -2.50 -11.31
C SER A 220 -14.05 -2.94 -11.30
N LYS A 221 -14.34 -4.15 -10.81
CA LYS A 221 -15.70 -4.66 -10.66
C LYS A 221 -16.36 -4.14 -9.39
N LEU A 222 -15.58 -3.86 -8.35
CA LEU A 222 -16.07 -3.34 -7.08
C LEU A 222 -16.45 -1.86 -7.21
N TYR A 223 -15.53 -1.01 -7.68
CA TYR A 223 -15.67 0.44 -7.61
C TYR A 223 -16.66 1.00 -8.65
N PRO A 224 -17.50 1.99 -8.31
CA PRO A 224 -18.32 2.70 -9.28
C PRO A 224 -17.44 3.40 -10.33
N ALA A 225 -17.87 3.33 -11.59
CA ALA A 225 -17.07 3.81 -12.74
C ALA A 225 -16.61 5.28 -12.64
N GLU A 226 -17.37 6.14 -11.94
CA GLU A 226 -17.00 7.54 -11.71
C GLU A 226 -15.70 7.68 -10.91
N TYR A 227 -15.54 6.86 -9.86
CA TYR A 227 -14.37 6.92 -8.97
C TYR A 227 -13.24 6.02 -9.44
N LEU A 228 -13.56 4.88 -10.07
CA LEU A 228 -12.56 4.05 -10.75
C LEU A 228 -11.77 4.85 -11.79
N ALA A 229 -12.43 5.78 -12.51
CA ALA A 229 -11.77 6.63 -13.50
C ALA A 229 -10.80 7.67 -12.91
N MET A 230 -10.81 7.88 -11.59
CA MET A 230 -9.86 8.76 -10.89
C MET A 230 -8.58 8.02 -10.49
N ILE A 231 -8.60 6.68 -10.51
CA ILE A 231 -7.41 5.86 -10.29
C ILE A 231 -6.62 5.86 -11.59
N THR A 232 -5.57 6.68 -11.64
CA THR A 232 -4.70 6.83 -12.81
C THR A 232 -3.46 5.97 -12.72
N ARG A 233 -3.11 5.55 -11.49
CA ARG A 233 -2.05 4.60 -11.21
C ARG A 233 -2.55 3.50 -10.30
N PHE A 234 -2.06 2.29 -10.54
CA PHE A 234 -2.36 1.12 -9.74
C PHE A 234 -1.04 0.46 -9.36
N GLU A 235 -0.87 0.23 -8.07
CA GLU A 235 0.31 -0.36 -7.49
C GLU A 235 -0.05 -1.71 -6.88
N VAL A 236 0.80 -2.69 -7.13
CA VAL A 236 0.81 -3.95 -6.40
C VAL A 236 2.04 -3.92 -5.52
N ALA A 237 1.83 -3.96 -4.22
CA ALA A 237 2.86 -3.96 -3.20
C ALA A 237 2.64 -5.15 -2.27
N THR A 238 3.54 -5.37 -1.31
CA THR A 238 3.29 -6.29 -0.21
C THR A 238 4.17 -6.02 1.00
N ASP A 239 3.63 -6.10 2.21
CA ASP A 239 4.41 -6.15 3.45
C ASP A 239 4.57 -7.58 4.01
N GLY A 240 4.02 -8.57 3.32
CA GLY A 240 3.96 -9.97 3.71
C GLY A 240 2.52 -10.40 3.92
N TYR A 241 2.29 -11.35 4.82
CA TYR A 241 0.94 -11.65 5.30
C TYR A 241 0.61 -10.82 6.53
N ASP A 242 -0.62 -10.33 6.59
CA ASP A 242 -1.12 -9.39 7.59
C ASP A 242 -0.39 -8.02 7.55
N GLY A 243 -1.15 -6.93 7.70
CA GLY A 243 -0.57 -5.59 7.73
C GLY A 243 -1.39 -4.61 6.91
N SER A 244 -0.71 -3.87 6.03
CA SER A 244 -1.28 -2.86 5.14
C SER A 244 -1.88 -3.50 3.90
N LEU A 245 -3.18 -3.81 3.95
CA LEU A 245 -3.86 -4.47 2.83
C LEU A 245 -3.99 -3.57 1.59
N ALA A 246 -4.22 -2.27 1.78
CA ALA A 246 -4.30 -1.31 0.69
C ALA A 246 -4.19 0.11 1.25
N TYR A 247 -3.73 1.04 0.42
CA TYR A 247 -3.75 2.46 0.70
C TYR A 247 -3.94 3.27 -0.58
N VAL A 248 -4.44 4.49 -0.44
CA VAL A 248 -4.62 5.43 -1.54
C VAL A 248 -3.98 6.77 -1.20
N TYR A 249 -3.33 7.36 -2.19
CA TYR A 249 -2.83 8.73 -2.09
C TYR A 249 -3.18 9.53 -3.34
N SER A 250 -3.28 10.84 -3.16
CA SER A 250 -3.65 11.76 -4.23
C SER A 250 -2.45 12.53 -4.77
N LEU A 251 -2.32 12.58 -6.09
CA LEU A 251 -1.27 13.38 -6.73
C LEU A 251 -1.68 14.85 -6.87
N ASN A 252 -2.98 15.10 -7.05
CA ASN A 252 -3.52 16.44 -7.33
C ASN A 252 -5.04 16.55 -7.10
N ASN A 253 -5.64 15.67 -6.30
CA ASN A 253 -7.07 15.54 -6.05
C ASN A 253 -7.90 15.10 -7.28
N LYS A 254 -7.28 14.81 -8.43
CA LYS A 254 -7.96 14.25 -9.62
C LYS A 254 -7.44 12.87 -9.97
N ASP A 255 -6.12 12.73 -9.82
CA ASP A 255 -5.34 11.58 -10.16
C ASP A 255 -4.90 10.92 -8.86
N PHE A 256 -5.37 9.69 -8.64
CA PHE A 256 -5.08 8.87 -7.46
C PHE A 256 -4.23 7.67 -7.86
N THR A 257 -3.36 7.27 -6.94
CA THR A 257 -2.72 5.95 -6.94
C THR A 257 -3.41 5.09 -5.89
N LEU A 258 -3.87 3.90 -6.29
CA LEU A 258 -4.31 2.87 -5.35
C LEU A 258 -3.24 1.79 -5.30
N SER A 259 -2.72 1.52 -4.11
CA SER A 259 -1.85 0.39 -3.81
C SER A 259 -2.66 -0.72 -3.13
N VAL A 260 -2.39 -1.96 -3.51
CA VAL A 260 -3.05 -3.15 -2.95
C VAL A 260 -2.01 -4.23 -2.68
N ASP A 261 -2.08 -4.81 -1.49
CA ASP A 261 -1.32 -5.99 -1.11
C ASP A 261 -1.90 -7.23 -1.80
N ASN A 262 -1.05 -7.95 -2.55
CA ASN A 262 -1.47 -9.19 -3.22
C ASN A 262 -1.62 -10.37 -2.24
N CYS A 263 -0.96 -10.36 -1.09
CA CYS A 263 -0.96 -11.43 -0.09
C CYS A 263 -2.26 -11.47 0.73
N ASP A 264 -2.85 -10.31 1.04
CA ASP A 264 -3.95 -10.20 1.99
C ASP A 264 -5.34 -10.08 1.35
N LEU A 265 -5.39 -10.04 0.03
CA LEU A 265 -6.61 -9.74 -0.70
C LEU A 265 -7.62 -10.92 -0.71
N TYR A 266 -7.12 -12.15 -0.85
CA TYR A 266 -7.94 -13.34 -1.03
C TYR A 266 -7.69 -14.36 0.08
N GLY A 267 -8.75 -14.96 0.62
CA GLY A 267 -8.63 -16.09 1.53
C GLY A 267 -8.31 -17.40 0.78
N GLU A 268 -8.11 -18.49 1.53
CA GLU A 268 -7.82 -19.83 0.98
C GLU A 268 -8.88 -20.34 -0.04
N ASN A 269 -10.10 -19.82 0.04
CA ASN A 269 -11.19 -20.15 -0.89
C ASN A 269 -11.12 -19.38 -2.22
N GLY A 270 -10.16 -18.47 -2.39
CA GLY A 270 -10.02 -17.60 -3.56
C GLY A 270 -11.05 -16.46 -3.62
N GLU A 271 -11.79 -16.23 -2.54
CA GLU A 271 -12.72 -15.10 -2.42
C GLU A 271 -12.06 -13.96 -1.64
N LEU A 272 -12.51 -12.73 -1.87
CA LEU A 272 -12.08 -11.58 -1.07
C LEU A 272 -12.33 -11.85 0.42
N THR A 273 -11.32 -11.59 1.25
CA THR A 273 -11.47 -11.60 2.71
C THR A 273 -12.44 -10.49 3.15
N GLU A 274 -13.01 -10.60 4.35
CA GLU A 274 -13.86 -9.51 4.87
C GLU A 274 -13.06 -8.23 5.12
N ASP A 275 -11.80 -8.38 5.54
CA ASP A 275 -10.88 -7.26 5.74
C ASP A 275 -10.52 -6.60 4.40
N ALA A 276 -10.26 -7.38 3.34
CA ALA A 276 -10.07 -6.85 1.99
C ALA A 276 -11.28 -6.06 1.47
N LYS A 277 -12.49 -6.58 1.70
CA LYS A 277 -13.72 -5.86 1.32
C LYS A 277 -13.83 -4.56 2.10
N TRP A 278 -13.50 -4.57 3.39
CA TRP A 278 -13.56 -3.40 4.25
C TRP A 278 -12.56 -2.35 3.80
N THR A 279 -11.27 -2.71 3.68
CA THR A 279 -10.17 -1.81 3.33
C THR A 279 -10.33 -1.24 1.92
N LEU A 280 -10.69 -2.03 0.91
CA LEU A 280 -10.97 -1.46 -0.42
C LEU A 280 -12.13 -0.45 -0.40
N ILE A 281 -13.17 -0.69 0.41
CA ILE A 281 -14.25 0.31 0.54
C ILE A 281 -13.79 1.53 1.33
N HIS A 282 -12.92 1.34 2.34
CA HIS A 282 -12.26 2.42 3.07
C HIS A 282 -11.47 3.32 2.11
N GLU A 283 -10.59 2.76 1.28
CA GLU A 283 -9.80 3.52 0.29
C GLU A 283 -10.69 4.27 -0.71
N LEU A 284 -11.80 3.65 -1.14
CA LEU A 284 -12.79 4.36 -1.95
C LEU A 284 -13.42 5.55 -1.21
N GLY A 285 -13.58 5.45 0.12
CA GLY A 285 -14.04 6.52 0.99
C GLY A 285 -13.14 7.77 0.90
N HIS A 286 -11.82 7.58 0.91
CA HIS A 286 -10.83 8.64 0.68
C HIS A 286 -10.99 9.28 -0.70
N ILE A 287 -11.05 8.48 -1.78
CA ILE A 287 -11.26 9.00 -3.15
C ILE A 287 -12.57 9.82 -3.24
N ILE A 288 -13.64 9.35 -2.62
CA ILE A 288 -14.95 10.02 -2.62
C ILE A 288 -14.89 11.37 -1.89
N SER A 289 -14.16 11.44 -0.77
CA SER A 289 -14.15 12.59 0.15
C SER A 289 -13.06 13.62 -0.16
N MET A 290 -12.03 13.25 -0.94
CA MET A 290 -10.85 14.08 -1.21
C MET A 290 -10.63 14.41 -2.70
N ASN A 291 -11.49 13.94 -3.62
CA ASN A 291 -11.39 14.36 -5.03
C ASN A 291 -11.63 15.87 -5.25
N GLU A 292 -11.32 16.38 -6.44
CA GLU A 292 -11.36 17.80 -6.81
C GLU A 292 -12.70 18.48 -6.49
N SER A 293 -13.82 17.75 -6.55
CA SER A 293 -15.13 18.33 -6.23
C SER A 293 -15.33 18.62 -4.74
N GLN A 294 -14.55 17.95 -3.88
CA GLN A 294 -14.55 18.10 -2.42
C GLN A 294 -13.51 19.09 -1.93
N MET A 295 -12.55 19.48 -2.77
CA MET A 295 -11.46 20.37 -2.43
C MET A 295 -11.75 21.82 -2.87
N ALA A 296 -11.22 22.79 -2.14
CA ALA A 296 -11.36 24.20 -2.50
C ALA A 296 -10.44 24.56 -3.69
N GLN A 297 -10.97 25.22 -4.72
CA GLN A 297 -10.20 25.59 -5.92
C GLN A 297 -9.16 26.71 -5.70
N LYS A 298 -9.13 27.30 -4.51
CA LYS A 298 -8.12 28.25 -4.01
C LYS A 298 -7.91 27.93 -2.54
N GLN A 299 -6.77 28.33 -1.96
CA GLN A 299 -6.67 28.54 -0.51
C GLN A 299 -7.84 29.44 -0.11
N ALA A 300 -8.92 28.82 0.35
CA ALA A 300 -10.14 29.51 0.68
C ALA A 300 -9.96 30.04 2.09
N ASP A 301 -10.32 31.31 2.31
CA ASP A 301 -10.42 31.91 3.64
C ASP A 301 -11.58 31.33 4.48
N GLU A 302 -12.16 30.17 4.14
CA GLU A 302 -13.52 29.81 4.61
C GLU A 302 -13.81 28.33 4.96
N SER A 303 -12.84 27.40 4.99
CA SER A 303 -13.00 26.16 5.77
C SER A 303 -12.09 26.19 7.00
N ASP A 304 -12.61 25.77 8.14
CA ASP A 304 -11.81 25.68 9.38
C ASP A 304 -11.02 24.36 9.46
N TYR A 305 -11.16 23.46 8.48
CA TYR A 305 -10.50 22.16 8.46
C TYR A 305 -9.61 22.00 7.23
N GLN A 306 -8.31 21.80 7.49
CA GLN A 306 -7.25 21.65 6.50
C GLN A 306 -6.48 20.37 6.82
N VAL A 307 -6.03 19.71 5.76
CA VAL A 307 -5.15 18.55 5.78
C VAL A 307 -3.95 18.84 4.88
N GLU A 308 -2.98 17.93 4.83
CA GLU A 308 -1.78 18.09 4.00
C GLU A 308 -2.12 18.28 2.52
N GLU A 309 -3.12 17.55 2.03
CA GLU A 309 -3.62 17.56 0.65
C GLU A 309 -4.40 18.85 0.31
N GLY A 310 -4.67 19.68 1.32
CA GLY A 310 -5.15 21.05 1.17
C GLY A 310 -6.38 21.38 1.99
N THR A 311 -7.18 22.31 1.47
CA THR A 311 -8.36 22.85 2.15
C THR A 311 -9.62 22.27 1.54
N PHE A 312 -10.46 21.63 2.36
CA PHE A 312 -11.76 21.14 1.92
C PHE A 312 -12.70 22.28 1.52
N ALA A 313 -13.52 22.06 0.49
CA ALA A 313 -14.63 22.95 0.19
C ALA A 313 -15.63 22.94 1.37
N LYS A 314 -16.17 24.11 1.72
CA LYS A 314 -17.02 24.28 2.91
C LYS A 314 -18.21 23.31 3.00
N GLU A 315 -18.79 22.96 1.86
CA GLU A 315 -19.95 22.06 1.77
C GLU A 315 -19.55 20.64 1.33
N SER A 316 -18.25 20.31 1.37
CA SER A 316 -17.76 18.95 1.09
C SER A 316 -18.23 17.99 2.17
N TYR A 317 -18.27 16.70 1.83
CA TYR A 317 -18.70 15.68 2.79
C TYR A 317 -17.84 15.71 4.05
N LEU A 318 -16.52 15.79 3.89
CA LEU A 318 -15.59 15.74 5.01
C LEU A 318 -15.60 17.02 5.86
N ALA A 319 -15.78 18.20 5.25
CA ALA A 319 -15.91 19.45 6.01
C ALA A 319 -17.16 19.45 6.90
N VAL A 320 -18.31 19.01 6.37
CA VAL A 320 -19.55 18.90 7.14
C VAL A 320 -19.44 17.80 8.22
N TYR A 321 -18.78 16.69 7.89
CA TYR A 321 -18.55 15.59 8.82
C TYR A 321 -17.66 16.02 10.00
N TYR A 322 -16.56 16.71 9.72
CA TYR A 322 -15.68 17.30 10.72
C TYR A 322 -16.44 18.28 11.63
N ASP A 323 -17.22 19.18 11.03
CA ASP A 323 -17.99 20.18 11.78
C ASP A 323 -19.01 19.57 12.74
N GLU A 324 -19.67 18.50 12.33
CA GLU A 324 -20.69 17.82 13.14
C GLU A 324 -20.08 16.94 14.24
N PHE A 325 -19.01 16.22 13.95
CA PHE A 325 -18.52 15.14 14.82
C PHE A 325 -17.18 15.40 15.50
N TRP A 326 -16.31 16.23 14.91
CA TRP A 326 -14.92 16.38 15.35
C TRP A 326 -14.55 17.76 15.87
N ARG A 327 -15.18 18.84 15.38
CA ARG A 327 -14.82 20.24 15.70
C ARG A 327 -14.71 20.55 17.21
N ASN A 328 -15.44 19.84 18.05
CA ASN A 328 -15.43 20.04 19.52
C ASN A 328 -14.58 18.99 20.27
N MET A 329 -13.96 18.05 19.56
CA MET A 329 -12.95 17.16 20.13
C MET A 329 -11.64 17.91 20.27
N ASN A 330 -10.94 17.74 21.41
CA ASN A 330 -9.65 18.38 21.62
C ASN A 330 -8.58 17.70 20.74
N GLN A 331 -8.29 18.27 19.57
CA GLN A 331 -7.23 17.83 18.63
C GLN A 331 -5.90 18.59 18.83
N LYS A 332 -5.64 19.16 20.01
CA LYS A 332 -4.60 20.19 20.16
C LYS A 332 -3.16 19.68 20.23
N ASP A 333 -2.95 18.38 20.22
CA ASP A 333 -1.65 17.78 20.49
C ASP A 333 -1.29 16.85 19.33
N GLU A 334 0.00 16.78 18.97
CA GLU A 334 0.55 15.84 17.98
C GLU A 334 0.10 14.42 18.33
N GLU A 335 -0.46 13.70 17.37
CA GLU A 335 -1.16 12.43 17.62
C GLU A 335 -0.15 11.28 17.68
N ASP A 336 0.39 11.02 18.87
CA ASP A 336 1.03 9.73 19.13
C ASP A 336 -0.03 8.64 19.37
N GLU A 337 0.36 7.38 19.18
CA GLU A 337 -0.50 6.20 19.32
C GLU A 337 -1.27 6.20 20.66
N SER A 338 -0.61 6.62 21.76
CA SER A 338 -1.22 6.66 23.10
C SER A 338 -2.41 7.63 23.19
N GLN A 339 -2.40 8.69 22.39
CA GLN A 339 -3.49 9.65 22.33
C GLN A 339 -4.65 9.14 21.47
N VAL A 340 -4.38 8.38 20.40
CA VAL A 340 -5.41 7.72 19.59
C VAL A 340 -6.17 6.70 20.44
N THR A 341 -5.45 5.80 21.12
CA THR A 341 -6.05 4.82 22.05
C THR A 341 -6.91 5.52 23.08
N LYS A 342 -6.37 6.56 23.73
CA LYS A 342 -7.10 7.31 24.75
C LYS A 342 -8.35 8.00 24.18
N ARG A 343 -8.28 8.57 22.98
CA ARG A 343 -9.43 9.20 22.32
C ARG A 343 -10.53 8.18 22.03
N TYR A 344 -10.14 6.99 21.57
CA TYR A 344 -11.07 5.88 21.36
C TYR A 344 -11.73 5.45 22.69
N GLU A 345 -10.93 5.21 23.73
CA GLU A 345 -11.39 4.80 25.07
C GLU A 345 -12.29 5.85 25.75
N ASP A 346 -11.97 7.13 25.63
CA ASP A 346 -12.73 8.24 26.21
C ASP A 346 -14.07 8.48 25.45
N ASN A 347 -14.22 7.92 24.24
CA ASN A 347 -15.39 8.12 23.36
C ASN A 347 -15.95 6.80 22.78
N PRO A 348 -16.32 5.82 23.62
CA PRO A 348 -16.60 4.43 23.21
C PRO A 348 -17.80 4.28 22.26
N ASP A 349 -18.68 5.28 22.20
CA ASP A 349 -19.88 5.31 21.34
C ASP A 349 -19.67 6.16 20.06
N SER A 350 -18.45 6.61 19.79
CA SER A 350 -18.17 7.58 18.72
C SER A 350 -17.43 7.02 17.51
N PHE A 351 -16.65 5.95 17.65
CA PHE A 351 -15.78 5.44 16.59
C PHE A 351 -16.10 3.98 16.28
N ILE A 352 -15.95 3.57 15.02
CA ILE A 352 -16.19 2.19 14.60
C ILE A 352 -15.02 1.25 14.93
N SER A 353 -13.83 1.82 15.05
CA SER A 353 -12.55 1.19 15.34
C SER A 353 -11.64 2.18 16.07
N GLU A 354 -10.53 1.70 16.63
CA GLU A 354 -9.50 2.57 17.20
C GLU A 354 -8.81 3.40 16.10
N TYR A 355 -8.60 2.82 14.91
CA TYR A 355 -8.06 3.51 13.74
C TYR A 355 -8.92 4.70 13.30
N ALA A 356 -10.25 4.57 13.36
CA ALA A 356 -11.16 5.69 13.14
C ALA A 356 -10.98 6.85 14.15
N ALA A 357 -10.34 6.61 15.30
CA ALA A 357 -10.04 7.66 16.27
C ALA A 357 -8.73 8.41 15.94
N THR A 358 -7.97 7.99 14.93
CA THR A 358 -6.74 8.65 14.49
C THR A 358 -7.05 10.09 14.12
N ASN A 359 -7.83 10.31 13.06
CA ASN A 359 -8.17 11.66 12.60
C ASN A 359 -9.55 11.67 11.88
N PRO A 360 -10.10 12.85 11.55
CA PRO A 360 -11.39 12.96 10.86
C PRO A 360 -11.45 12.30 9.48
N VAL A 361 -10.32 12.21 8.76
CA VAL A 361 -10.22 11.59 7.43
C VAL A 361 -10.41 10.08 7.57
N GLU A 362 -9.66 9.43 8.47
CA GLU A 362 -9.79 8.00 8.73
C GLU A 362 -11.16 7.62 9.29
N ASP A 363 -11.70 8.41 10.21
CA ASP A 363 -13.05 8.19 10.73
C ASP A 363 -14.12 8.24 9.64
N PHE A 364 -13.98 9.15 8.68
CA PHE A 364 -14.90 9.24 7.56
C PHE A 364 -14.82 7.99 6.68
N ALA A 365 -13.61 7.54 6.32
CA ALA A 365 -13.39 6.38 5.46
C ALA A 365 -13.83 5.08 6.15
N GLU A 366 -13.46 4.87 7.41
CA GLU A 366 -13.89 3.74 8.24
C GLU A 366 -15.42 3.70 8.41
N THR A 367 -16.03 4.86 8.69
CA THR A 367 -17.49 4.93 8.82
C THR A 367 -18.18 4.79 7.46
N PHE A 368 -17.55 5.18 6.35
CA PHE A 368 -18.06 4.92 5.01
C PHE A 368 -18.04 3.42 4.69
N ALA A 369 -16.96 2.70 5.02
CA ALA A 369 -16.89 1.25 4.92
C ALA A 369 -18.01 0.58 5.75
N ALA A 370 -18.18 1.00 7.00
CA ALA A 370 -19.30 0.55 7.84
C ALA A 370 -20.67 0.86 7.21
N PHE A 371 -20.83 2.06 6.65
CA PHE A 371 -22.05 2.48 5.97
C PHE A 371 -22.36 1.60 4.77
N VAL A 372 -21.38 1.05 4.06
CA VAL A 372 -21.56 0.16 2.89
C VAL A 372 -21.72 -1.31 3.28
N THR A 373 -21.01 -1.80 4.29
CA THR A 373 -21.03 -3.23 4.63
C THR A 373 -22.16 -3.55 5.62
N LYS A 374 -22.37 -2.72 6.64
CA LYS A 374 -23.34 -2.97 7.73
C LYS A 374 -24.75 -2.46 7.42
N ASP A 375 -25.74 -2.99 8.11
CA ASP A 375 -27.13 -2.52 7.99
C ASP A 375 -27.33 -1.12 8.59
N LYS A 376 -28.38 -0.42 8.13
CA LYS A 376 -28.69 0.92 8.62
C LYS A 376 -28.97 0.87 10.14
N PRO A 377 -28.22 1.59 10.98
CA PRO A 377 -28.48 1.59 12.40
C PRO A 377 -29.77 2.36 12.72
N SER A 378 -30.42 1.96 13.81
CA SER A 378 -31.62 2.62 14.36
C SER A 378 -31.37 3.31 15.71
N GLY A 379 -30.15 3.23 16.24
CA GLY A 379 -29.81 3.84 17.52
C GLY A 379 -29.47 5.32 17.39
N THR A 380 -28.93 5.87 18.48
CA THR A 380 -28.69 7.31 18.66
C THR A 380 -27.28 7.62 19.16
N THR A 381 -26.37 6.64 19.15
CA THR A 381 -24.95 6.89 19.49
C THR A 381 -24.33 7.85 18.47
N ILE A 382 -23.15 8.41 18.79
CA ILE A 382 -22.45 9.27 17.83
C ILE A 382 -22.06 8.45 16.60
N LEU A 383 -21.61 7.20 16.78
CA LEU A 383 -21.37 6.27 15.69
C LEU A 383 -22.61 6.02 14.82
N ASP A 384 -23.78 5.81 15.41
CA ASP A 384 -25.03 5.64 14.64
C ASP A 384 -25.35 6.89 13.82
N GLN A 385 -25.12 8.08 14.39
CA GLN A 385 -25.31 9.36 13.71
C GLN A 385 -24.32 9.55 12.55
N LYS A 386 -23.06 9.16 12.74
CA LYS A 386 -22.02 9.14 11.70
C LYS A 386 -22.38 8.19 10.56
N ILE A 387 -22.91 6.99 10.82
CA ILE A 387 -23.40 6.11 9.75
C ILE A 387 -24.66 6.69 9.08
N GLN A 388 -25.56 7.32 9.85
CA GLN A 388 -26.76 7.96 9.32
C GLN A 388 -26.46 9.20 8.46
N PHE A 389 -25.32 9.87 8.70
CA PHE A 389 -24.83 11.01 7.92
C PHE A 389 -24.87 10.74 6.42
N PHE A 390 -24.37 9.58 5.99
CA PHE A 390 -24.25 9.22 4.58
C PHE A 390 -25.62 9.08 3.88
N TYR A 391 -26.66 8.65 4.60
CA TYR A 391 -28.03 8.56 4.07
C TYR A 391 -28.66 9.93 3.78
N ARG A 392 -28.05 11.04 4.24
CA ARG A 392 -28.50 12.40 3.92
C ARG A 392 -28.14 12.80 2.48
N TYR A 393 -27.26 12.04 1.84
CA TYR A 393 -26.77 12.29 0.49
C TYR A 393 -27.25 11.18 -0.47
N PRO A 394 -28.26 11.45 -1.32
CA PRO A 394 -28.79 10.44 -2.25
C PRO A 394 -27.72 9.83 -3.19
N LYS A 395 -26.64 10.57 -3.49
CA LYS A 395 -25.51 10.05 -4.26
C LYS A 395 -24.79 8.92 -3.51
N LEU A 396 -24.49 9.10 -2.22
CA LEU A 396 -23.79 8.10 -1.40
C LEU A 396 -24.67 6.87 -1.13
N GLU A 397 -25.99 7.05 -0.95
CA GLU A 397 -26.93 5.92 -0.87
C GLU A 397 -26.97 5.08 -2.16
N LYS A 398 -26.93 5.74 -3.32
CA LYS A 398 -26.83 5.03 -4.61
C LYS A 398 -25.50 4.26 -4.73
N ILE A 399 -24.38 4.89 -4.36
CA ILE A 399 -23.05 4.26 -4.37
C ILE A 399 -23.03 3.03 -3.46
N ARG A 400 -23.59 3.12 -2.27
CA ARG A 400 -23.74 1.98 -1.35
C ARG A 400 -24.49 0.81 -1.98
N GLN A 401 -25.61 1.06 -2.66
CA GLN A 401 -26.35 -0.01 -3.32
C GLN A 401 -25.53 -0.65 -4.44
N GLU A 402 -24.84 0.16 -5.24
CA GLU A 402 -23.97 -0.31 -6.32
C GLU A 402 -22.80 -1.15 -5.78
N LEU A 403 -22.13 -0.71 -4.72
CA LEU A 403 -21.05 -1.45 -4.05
C LEU A 403 -21.54 -2.78 -3.50
N ARG A 404 -22.69 -2.82 -2.83
CA ARG A 404 -23.29 -4.06 -2.34
C ARG A 404 -23.65 -5.03 -3.47
N ASP A 405 -24.21 -4.51 -4.55
CA ASP A 405 -24.52 -5.31 -5.74
C ASP A 405 -23.24 -5.85 -6.40
N ASN A 406 -22.13 -5.12 -6.34
CA ASN A 406 -20.85 -5.54 -6.89
C ASN A 406 -20.16 -6.58 -6.00
N LEU A 407 -20.13 -6.39 -4.68
CA LEU A 407 -19.65 -7.38 -3.71
C LEU A 407 -20.38 -8.72 -3.87
N ASN A 408 -21.70 -8.70 -4.02
CA ASN A 408 -22.51 -9.91 -4.23
C ASN A 408 -22.24 -10.63 -5.56
N LYS A 409 -21.50 -10.03 -6.50
CA LYS A 409 -21.06 -10.66 -7.76
C LYS A 409 -19.61 -11.15 -7.69
N LEU A 410 -18.85 -10.70 -6.69
CA LEU A 410 -17.45 -11.06 -6.48
C LEU A 410 -17.31 -12.31 -5.60
N GLY A 411 -18.23 -12.52 -4.66
CA GLY A 411 -18.49 -13.84 -4.06
C GLY A 411 -19.52 -14.62 -4.86
#